data_AF-A0A5S3T0D9-F1
#
_entry.id   AF-A0A5S3T0D9-F1
#
_cell.length_a   1.000
_cell.length_b   1.000
_cell.length_c   1.000
_cell.angle_alpha   90.00
_cell.angle_beta   90.00
_cell.angle_gamma   90.00
#
_symmetry.space_group_name_H-M   'P 1'
#
loop_
_entity.id
_entity.type
_entity.pdbx_description
1 polymer ?
#
loop_
_entity_poly.entity_id
_entity_poly.type
_entity_poly.pdbx_seq_one_letter_code
_entity_poly.pdbx_strand_id
1 'polypeptide(L)'
;MALEVDDVARRKAMLQISHRLRSLSFGDSVESQGFWFQWLKSDANKKDSRNNTDDRVLGYELDVSGMTLGLEQERDDWIYGGAITLATTDTRKHHSNDTAQANNYQFSLYGSWQYKAWFFDGIA
;
A
#
# COMPACT_ATOMS: atom_id res chain seq x y z
N MET A 1 20.99 -0.98 -15.55
CA MET A 1 19.62 -0.80 -16.07
C MET A 1 18.85 -2.07 -15.73
N ALA A 2 18.37 -2.22 -14.49
CA ALA A 2 17.77 -3.45 -13.98
C ALA A 2 16.95 -3.24 -12.68
N LEU A 3 16.21 -2.12 -12.57
CA LEU A 3 15.44 -1.78 -11.36
C LEU A 3 13.93 -1.56 -11.61
N GLU A 4 13.48 -1.62 -12.86
CA GLU A 4 12.08 -1.32 -13.21
C GLU A 4 11.18 -2.57 -13.25
N VAL A 5 11.78 -3.76 -13.40
CA VAL A 5 11.03 -5.02 -13.59
C VAL A 5 10.50 -5.58 -12.26
N ASP A 6 11.21 -5.33 -11.14
CA ASP A 6 10.84 -5.86 -9.81
C ASP A 6 9.63 -5.15 -9.19
N ASP A 7 9.49 -3.83 -9.36
CA ASP A 7 8.37 -3.07 -8.80
C ASP A 7 7.05 -3.41 -9.49
N VAL A 8 7.06 -3.61 -10.81
CA VAL A 8 5.86 -4.01 -11.56
C VAL A 8 5.44 -5.43 -11.18
N ALA A 9 6.39 -6.35 -11.02
CA ALA A 9 6.12 -7.71 -10.59
C ALA A 9 5.59 -7.76 -9.15
N ARG A 10 6.16 -6.98 -8.23
CA ARG A 10 5.70 -6.86 -6.85
C ARG A 10 4.31 -6.22 -6.76
N ARG A 11 4.03 -5.16 -7.52
CA ARG A 11 2.69 -4.56 -7.61
C ARG A 11 1.68 -5.55 -8.15
N LYS A 12 2.02 -6.31 -9.20
CA LYS A 12 1.15 -7.37 -9.73
C LYS A 12 0.89 -8.49 -8.73
N ALA A 13 1.92 -8.89 -7.96
CA ALA A 13 1.77 -9.90 -6.91
C ALA A 13 0.87 -9.41 -5.77
N MET A 14 1.03 -8.15 -5.32
CA MET A 14 0.16 -7.55 -4.31
C MET A 14 -1.28 -7.42 -4.80
N LEU A 15 -1.49 -7.03 -6.07
CA LEU A 15 -2.81 -7.02 -6.70
C LEU A 15 -3.40 -8.44 -6.76
N GLN A 16 -2.63 -9.45 -7.15
CA GLN A 16 -3.14 -10.83 -7.15
C GLN A 16 -3.49 -11.35 -5.75
N ILE A 17 -2.75 -10.95 -4.72
CA ILE A 17 -3.02 -11.31 -3.33
C ILE A 17 -4.29 -10.62 -2.84
N SER A 18 -4.48 -9.33 -3.15
CA SER A 18 -5.72 -8.62 -2.81
C SER A 18 -6.91 -9.28 -3.50
N HIS A 19 -6.78 -9.71 -4.76
CA HIS A 19 -7.81 -10.47 -5.46
C HIS A 19 -8.10 -11.85 -4.84
N ARG A 20 -7.11 -12.55 -4.27
CA ARG A 20 -7.33 -13.84 -3.59
C ARG A 20 -7.99 -13.67 -2.22
N LEU A 21 -7.73 -12.58 -1.51
CA LEU A 21 -8.37 -12.29 -0.23
C LEU A 21 -9.86 -11.91 -0.39
N ARG A 22 -10.28 -11.47 -1.59
CA ARG A 22 -11.71 -11.25 -1.95
C ARG A 22 -12.57 -12.52 -1.97
N SER A 23 -11.96 -13.71 -1.91
CA SER A 23 -12.64 -15.02 -2.03
C SER A 23 -13.17 -15.58 -0.70
N LEU A 24 -13.04 -14.86 0.42
CA LEU A 24 -13.49 -15.31 1.75
C LEU A 24 -14.68 -14.49 2.27
N SER A 25 -15.52 -13.95 1.37
CA SER A 25 -16.80 -13.33 1.74
C SER A 25 -17.80 -14.42 2.17
N PHE A 26 -18.04 -14.48 3.48
CA PHE A 26 -19.15 -15.24 4.07
C PHE A 26 -20.41 -14.35 4.11
N GLY A 27 -21.45 -14.72 3.36
CA GLY A 27 -22.79 -14.14 3.51
C GLY A 27 -23.44 -13.77 2.17
N ASP A 28 -24.36 -14.63 1.73
CA ASP A 28 -25.11 -14.51 0.49
C ASP A 28 -26.19 -13.41 0.58
N SER A 29 -26.01 -12.35 -0.21
CA SER A 29 -26.98 -11.41 -0.81
C SER A 29 -27.95 -10.57 0.06
N VAL A 30 -27.76 -9.23 0.04
CA VAL A 30 -28.72 -8.17 -0.43
C VAL A 30 -28.10 -6.76 -0.31
N GLU A 31 -27.10 -6.57 0.53
CA GLU A 31 -26.22 -5.40 0.57
C GLU A 31 -24.95 -5.89 1.29
N SER A 32 -23.91 -6.25 0.53
CA SER A 32 -22.77 -6.99 1.10
C SER A 32 -21.87 -6.01 1.84
N GLN A 33 -22.00 -5.97 3.17
CA GLN A 33 -21.04 -5.27 4.02
C GLN A 33 -19.86 -6.19 4.30
N GLY A 34 -18.65 -5.71 3.96
CA GLY A 34 -17.40 -6.42 4.11
C GLY A 34 -16.51 -5.80 5.18
N PHE A 35 -15.73 -6.64 5.86
CA PHE A 35 -14.63 -6.21 6.70
C PHE A 35 -13.35 -6.90 6.23
N TRP A 36 -12.26 -6.13 6.16
CA TRP A 36 -10.96 -6.68 5.83
C TRP A 36 -9.86 -6.09 6.72
N PHE A 37 -8.77 -6.83 6.80
CA PHE A 37 -7.57 -6.46 7.54
C PHE A 37 -6.33 -6.76 6.72
N GLN A 38 -5.35 -5.88 6.80
CA GLN A 38 -4.06 -6.04 6.15
C GLN A 38 -2.94 -5.70 7.14
N TRP A 39 -1.90 -6.52 7.14
CA TRP A 39 -0.62 -6.20 7.77
C TRP A 39 0.42 -5.92 6.69
N LEU A 40 1.18 -4.84 6.86
CA LEU A 40 2.26 -4.46 5.95
C LEU A 40 3.59 -4.47 6.71
N LYS A 41 4.60 -5.11 6.12
CA LYS A 41 6.00 -4.92 6.49
C LYS A 41 6.79 -4.76 5.19
N SER A 42 7.55 -3.68 5.07
CA SER A 42 8.27 -3.34 3.86
C SER A 42 9.60 -2.68 4.20
N ASP A 43 10.64 -3.15 3.54
CA ASP A 43 11.98 -2.57 3.61
C ASP A 43 12.26 -1.88 2.26
N ALA A 44 12.69 -0.62 2.29
CA ALA A 44 13.03 0.15 1.10
C ALA A 44 14.40 0.81 1.27
N ASN A 45 15.23 0.75 0.23
CA ASN A 45 16.55 1.36 0.26
C ASN A 45 16.76 2.31 -0.92
N LYS A 46 17.46 3.41 -0.66
CA LYS A 46 17.93 4.35 -1.67
C LYS A 46 19.43 4.46 -1.57
N LYS A 47 20.14 4.18 -2.66
CA LYS A 47 21.59 4.34 -2.73
C LYS A 47 21.98 5.81 -2.89
N ASP A 48 23.19 6.15 -2.47
CA ASP A 48 23.79 7.45 -2.71
C ASP A 48 23.78 7.75 -4.22
N SER A 49 23.37 8.97 -4.57
CA SER A 49 23.36 9.46 -5.95
C SER A 49 24.12 10.78 -6.04
N ARG A 50 24.90 10.93 -7.11
CA ARG A 50 25.61 12.17 -7.44
C ARG A 50 24.97 12.74 -8.70
N ASN A 51 24.49 13.97 -8.62
CA ASN A 51 23.97 14.66 -9.81
C ASN A 51 25.14 15.26 -10.62
N ASN A 52 24.90 15.58 -11.90
CA ASN A 52 25.88 16.22 -12.80
C ASN A 52 26.33 17.62 -12.32
N THR A 53 25.66 18.20 -11.31
CA THR A 53 26.02 19.49 -10.67
C THR A 53 26.84 19.33 -9.39
N ASP A 54 27.37 18.14 -9.10
CA ASP A 54 28.21 17.82 -7.93
C ASP A 54 27.49 17.75 -6.56
N ASP A 55 26.16 17.90 -6.55
CA ASP A 55 25.36 17.67 -5.35
C ASP A 55 25.27 16.17 -5.02
N ARG A 56 25.73 15.79 -3.82
CA ARG A 56 25.61 14.42 -3.29
C ARG A 56 24.29 14.27 -2.53
N VAL A 57 23.39 13.45 -3.05
CA VAL A 57 22.19 12.99 -2.33
C VAL A 57 22.57 11.72 -1.57
N LEU A 58 22.60 11.82 -0.24
CA LEU A 58 22.85 10.68 0.63
C LEU A 58 21.70 9.67 0.56
N GLY A 59 22.04 8.39 0.51
CA GLY A 59 21.09 7.29 0.56
C GLY A 59 20.47 7.09 1.95
N TYR A 60 19.40 6.29 1.99
CA TYR A 60 18.71 5.94 3.23
C TYR A 60 18.12 4.52 3.14
N GLU A 61 18.02 3.87 4.29
CA GLU A 61 17.21 2.68 4.53
C GLU A 61 15.93 3.09 5.25
N LEU A 62 14.81 2.51 4.83
CA LEU A 62 13.48 2.78 5.34
C LEU A 62 12.81 1.46 5.69
N ASP A 63 12.54 1.24 6.97
CA ASP A 63 11.84 0.07 7.47
C ASP A 63 10.43 0.51 7.88
N VAL A 64 9.40 0.01 7.17
CA VAL A 64 7.99 0.35 7.39
C VAL A 64 7.25 -0.88 7.90
N SER A 65 6.52 -0.74 8.99
CA SER A 65 5.59 -1.77 9.46
C SER A 65 4.28 -1.17 9.93
N GLY A 66 3.16 -1.85 9.69
CA GLY A 66 1.87 -1.31 10.06
C GLY A 66 0.72 -2.27 9.79
N MET A 67 -0.46 -1.81 10.18
CA MET A 67 -1.72 -2.52 9.95
C MET A 67 -2.78 -1.58 9.41
N THR A 68 -3.69 -2.13 8.62
CA THR A 68 -4.84 -1.44 8.05
C THR A 68 -6.09 -2.25 8.32
N LEU A 69 -7.14 -1.57 8.77
CA LEU A 69 -8.47 -2.12 8.98
C LEU A 69 -9.42 -1.40 8.03
N GLY A 70 -10.24 -2.16 7.30
CA GLY A 70 -11.18 -1.62 6.32
C GLY A 70 -12.59 -2.15 6.52
N LEU A 71 -13.55 -1.28 6.25
CA LEU A 71 -14.95 -1.61 6.12
C LEU A 71 -15.43 -1.17 4.74
N GLU A 72 -16.17 -2.03 4.06
CA GLU A 72 -16.69 -1.78 2.73
C GLU A 72 -18.15 -2.17 2.61
N GLN A 73 -18.80 -1.58 1.62
CA GLN A 73 -20.15 -1.89 1.21
C GLN A 73 -20.17 -2.07 -0.29
N GLU A 74 -20.72 -3.19 -0.72
CA GLU A 74 -20.93 -3.51 -2.13
C GLU A 74 -22.39 -3.24 -2.50
N ARG A 75 -22.57 -2.56 -3.62
CA ARG A 75 -23.87 -2.28 -4.22
C ARG A 75 -23.76 -2.30 -5.73
N ASP A 76 -24.50 -3.22 -6.35
CA ASP A 76 -24.48 -3.46 -7.79
C ASP A 76 -23.05 -3.73 -8.28
N ASP A 77 -22.52 -2.87 -9.16
CA ASP A 77 -21.17 -2.95 -9.72
C ASP A 77 -20.15 -2.11 -8.92
N TRP A 78 -20.54 -1.55 -7.77
CA TRP A 78 -19.71 -0.64 -6.97
C TRP A 78 -19.35 -1.23 -5.61
N ILE A 79 -18.11 -1.00 -5.20
CA ILE A 79 -17.64 -1.23 -3.82
C ILE A 79 -17.13 0.10 -3.31
N TYR A 80 -17.53 0.53 -2.13
CA TYR A 80 -16.95 1.71 -1.49
C TYR A 80 -16.77 1.48 -0.01
N GLY A 81 -15.78 2.13 0.57
CA GLY A 81 -15.41 1.86 1.95
C GLY A 81 -14.45 2.87 2.52
N GLY A 82 -14.21 2.69 3.82
CA GLY A 82 -13.23 3.45 4.58
C GLY A 82 -12.19 2.51 5.17
N ALA A 83 -10.96 2.99 5.31
CA ALA A 83 -9.89 2.29 5.98
C ALA A 83 -9.11 3.20 6.93
N ILE A 84 -8.65 2.63 8.03
CA ILE A 84 -7.73 3.27 8.97
C ILE A 84 -6.43 2.47 8.96
N THR A 85 -5.31 3.17 8.78
CA THR A 85 -3.97 2.62 8.78
C THR A 85 -3.16 3.20 9.92
N LEU A 86 -2.47 2.31 10.64
CA LEU A 86 -1.50 2.63 11.68
C LEU A 86 -0.16 2.05 11.24
N ALA A 87 0.82 2.90 10.98
CA ALA A 87 2.14 2.46 10.53
C ALA A 87 3.26 3.20 11.25
N THR A 88 4.34 2.49 11.56
CA THR A 88 5.59 3.04 12.07
C THR A 88 6.65 2.89 11.00
N THR A 89 7.43 3.96 10.82
CA THR A 89 8.51 4.04 9.84
C THR A 89 9.80 4.43 10.53
N ASP A 90 10.82 3.59 10.40
CA ASP A 90 12.16 3.85 10.88
C ASP A 90 13.08 4.16 9.70
N THR A 91 13.71 5.33 9.70
CA THR A 91 14.63 5.78 8.65
C THR A 91 16.05 5.84 9.18
N ARG A 92 16.97 5.15 8.51
CA ARG A 92 18.41 5.16 8.79
C ARG A 92 19.15 5.81 7.62
N LYS A 93 19.82 6.94 7.85
CA LYS A 93 20.58 7.64 6.79
C LYS A 93 22.00 7.09 6.68
N HIS A 94 22.51 6.94 5.46
CA HIS A 94 23.90 6.54 5.26
C HIS A 94 24.86 7.62 5.80
N HIS A 95 25.94 7.19 6.46
CA HIS A 95 26.99 8.05 7.01
C HIS A 95 26.54 9.04 8.11
N SER A 96 25.36 8.83 8.71
CA SER A 96 24.96 9.48 9.96
C SER A 96 24.49 8.42 10.94
N ASN A 97 24.70 8.67 12.23
CA ASN A 97 24.12 7.85 13.30
C ASN A 97 22.68 8.28 13.65
N ASP A 98 22.12 9.22 12.88
CA ASP A 98 20.78 9.73 13.10
C ASP A 98 19.72 8.73 12.62
N THR A 99 18.96 8.22 13.58
CA THR A 99 17.72 7.47 13.35
C THR A 99 16.55 8.44 13.41
N ALA A 100 15.65 8.37 12.43
CA ALA A 100 14.39 9.12 12.44
C ALA A 100 13.23 8.12 12.47
N GLN A 101 12.41 8.20 13.51
CA GLN A 101 11.19 7.41 13.64
C GLN A 101 9.98 8.30 13.37
N ALA A 102 9.05 7.81 12.54
CA ALA A 102 7.79 8.48 12.23
C ALA A 102 6.62 7.51 12.43
N ASN A 103 5.62 7.96 13.18
CA ASN A 103 4.35 7.27 13.31
C ASN A 103 3.34 7.91 12.36
N ASN A 104 2.68 7.09 11.55
CA ASN A 104 1.69 7.48 10.56
C ASN A 104 0.32 6.92 10.95
N TYR A 105 -0.65 7.83 11.01
CA TYR A 105 -2.06 7.53 11.20
C TYR A 105 -2.80 8.05 9.97
N GLN A 106 -3.29 7.15 9.13
CA GLN A 106 -3.94 7.52 7.88
C GLN A 106 -5.38 7.02 7.88
N PHE A 107 -6.30 7.92 7.53
CA PHE A 107 -7.65 7.57 7.16
C PHE A 107 -7.78 7.67 5.65
N SER A 108 -8.42 6.69 5.03
CA SER A 108 -8.64 6.68 3.58
C SER A 108 -10.06 6.27 3.24
N LEU A 109 -10.58 6.89 2.18
CA LEU A 109 -11.83 6.50 1.53
C LEU A 109 -11.48 5.89 0.19
N TYR A 110 -12.11 4.77 -0.15
CA TYR A 110 -11.90 4.12 -1.43
C TYR A 110 -13.21 3.75 -2.09
N GLY A 111 -13.17 3.67 -3.42
CA GLY A 111 -14.27 3.26 -4.26
C GLY A 111 -13.74 2.48 -5.45
N SER A 112 -14.42 1.39 -5.80
CA SER A 112 -14.14 0.55 -6.94
C SER A 112 -15.43 0.39 -7.76
N TRP A 113 -15.30 0.44 -9.08
CA TRP A 113 -16.37 0.08 -10.01
C TRP A 113 -15.88 -1.01 -10.93
N GLN A 114 -16.65 -2.10 -11.03
CA GLN A 114 -16.33 -3.22 -11.89
C GLN A 114 -17.50 -3.51 -12.84
N TYR A 115 -17.26 -3.43 -14.14
CA TYR A 115 -18.24 -3.81 -15.15
C TYR A 115 -17.62 -4.73 -16.20
N LYS A 116 -18.08 -5.99 -16.23
CA LYS A 116 -17.53 -7.05 -17.09
C LYS A 116 -16.02 -7.23 -16.88
N ALA A 117 -15.22 -6.78 -17.85
CA ALA A 117 -13.75 -6.86 -17.82
C ALA A 117 -13.07 -5.54 -17.45
N TRP A 118 -13.84 -4.46 -17.24
CA TRP A 118 -13.33 -3.15 -16.86
C TRP A 118 -13.42 -2.99 -15.35
N PHE A 119 -12.37 -2.41 -14.76
CA PHE A 119 -12.34 -2.02 -13.37
C PHE A 119 -11.73 -0.62 -13.23
N PHE A 120 -12.25 0.15 -12.27
CA PHE A 120 -11.73 1.46 -11.90
C PHE A 120 -11.66 1.54 -10.38
N ASP A 121 -10.49 1.85 -9.85
CA ASP A 121 -10.25 2.01 -8.41
C ASP A 121 -9.83 3.45 -8.11
N GLY A 122 -10.42 4.04 -7.08
CA GLY A 122 -10.07 5.34 -6.53
C GLY A 122 -9.85 5.26 -5.03
N ILE A 123 -8.84 5.98 -4.54
CA ILE A 123 -8.55 6.14 -3.11
C ILE A 123 -8.20 7.60 -2.82
N ALA A 124 -8.68 8.11 -1.70
CA ALA A 124 -8.40 9.43 -1.16
C ALA A 124 -7.93 9.30 0.30
#